data_AF-A0A8T1W7Z7-F1
#
_entry.id   AF-A0A8T1W7Z7-F1
#
_cell.length_a   1.000
_cell.length_b   1.000
_cell.length_c   1.000
_cell.angle_alpha   90.00
_cell.angle_beta   90.00
_cell.angle_gamma   90.00
#
_symmetry.space_group_name_H-M   'P 1'
#
loop_
_entity.id
_entity.type
_entity.pdbx_description
1 polymer ?
#
loop_
_entity_poly.entity_id
_entity_poly.type
_entity_poly.pdbx_seq_one_letter_code
_entity_poly.pdbx_strand_id
1 'polypeptide(L)'
;MLRRVVLLHRPVRALPRQQLASLLQRQSALTRGARVQSAPPVARSLALLSLSAFALASASCAPKLPMESAGAVKAEELYNDNAFDRRELLSKLKEMHAAHPDDVGVIWRLTRAAYDVSNLKATSADEKKELTYYARDVIQKGLELTKDVAAVHNWYGIILSSIGDYEGSKVSIANSYVIKSHWEKAVELNPSNPTTYYLLGRWCIAIADLSWLERKAAAVLFGSPPESSYDEALSFLLKSEEFAPDSWKKRSLLIAQVYQKKKDYGTAKEWVNKALAIPVGVEEDEIAHEEAAALLKKL
;
A
#
# COMPACT_ATOMS: atom_id res chain seq x y z
N MET A 1 -0.39 -4.95 -24.00
CA MET A 1 -1.70 -5.57 -23.69
C MET A 1 -1.74 -5.73 -22.18
N LEU A 2 -2.52 -4.90 -21.49
CA LEU A 2 -2.88 -5.09 -20.08
C LEU A 2 -3.35 -6.53 -19.91
N ARG A 3 -2.61 -7.34 -19.14
CA ARG A 3 -2.93 -8.75 -18.92
C ARG A 3 -4.26 -8.84 -18.14
N ARG A 4 -5.37 -8.84 -18.88
CA ARG A 4 -6.59 -9.56 -18.50
C ARG A 4 -6.21 -11.03 -18.43
N VAL A 5 -5.99 -11.53 -17.22
CA VAL A 5 -5.96 -12.97 -16.97
C VAL A 5 -7.40 -13.46 -17.20
N VAL A 6 -7.61 -14.08 -18.36
CA VAL A 6 -8.80 -14.88 -18.65
C VAL A 6 -8.74 -16.11 -17.75
N LEU A 7 -9.58 -16.13 -16.72
CA LEU A 7 -9.83 -17.30 -15.87
C LEU A 7 -10.53 -18.37 -16.71
N LEU A 8 -9.77 -19.37 -17.17
CA LEU A 8 -10.36 -20.66 -17.55
C LEU A 8 -10.63 -21.44 -16.27
N HIS A 9 -11.90 -21.74 -16.05
CA HIS A 9 -12.41 -22.57 -14.95
C HIS A 9 -11.65 -23.89 -14.85
N ARG A 10 -11.01 -24.13 -13.70
CA ARG A 10 -10.81 -25.47 -13.13
C ARG A 10 -11.27 -25.47 -11.68
N PRO A 11 -11.90 -26.55 -11.20
CA PRO A 11 -12.47 -26.59 -9.86
C PRO A 11 -11.33 -26.70 -8.84
N VAL A 12 -11.21 -25.72 -7.95
CA VAL A 12 -10.30 -25.77 -6.80
C VAL A 12 -11.07 -26.34 -5.61
N ARG A 13 -10.50 -27.38 -4.98
CA ARG A 13 -11.00 -28.03 -3.76
C ARG A 13 -11.27 -26.98 -2.67
N ALA A 14 -12.47 -27.02 -2.11
CA ALA A 14 -12.86 -26.16 -0.99
C ALA A 14 -11.99 -26.43 0.25
N LEU A 15 -11.55 -25.37 0.92
CA LEU A 15 -10.87 -25.43 2.22
C LEU A 15 -11.87 -25.85 3.32
N PRO A 16 -11.45 -26.67 4.31
CA PRO A 16 -12.33 -27.17 5.34
C PRO A 16 -12.88 -26.05 6.24
N ARG A 17 -14.19 -26.12 6.55
CA ARG A 17 -14.98 -25.13 7.31
C ARG A 17 -14.36 -24.65 8.64
N GLN A 18 -13.44 -25.40 9.22
CA GLN A 18 -12.79 -25.07 10.49
C GLN A 18 -11.82 -23.88 10.40
N GLN A 19 -11.15 -23.68 9.26
CA GLN A 19 -10.22 -22.54 9.11
C GLN A 19 -10.95 -21.20 8.91
N LEU A 20 -12.10 -21.21 8.24
CA LEU A 20 -12.97 -20.03 8.06
C LEU A 20 -13.55 -19.51 9.40
N ALA A 21 -13.90 -20.41 10.32
CA ALA A 21 -14.43 -20.02 11.63
C ALA A 21 -13.39 -19.31 12.51
N SER A 22 -12.12 -19.72 12.43
CA SER A 22 -11.03 -19.14 13.23
C SER A 22 -10.68 -17.69 12.83
N LEU A 23 -10.84 -17.36 11.55
CA LEU A 23 -10.62 -16.01 11.02
C LEU A 23 -11.73 -15.04 11.45
N LEU A 24 -12.98 -15.50 11.47
CA LEU A 24 -14.13 -14.70 11.90
C LEU A 24 -14.13 -14.43 13.41
N GLN A 25 -13.72 -15.41 14.23
CA GLN A 25 -13.62 -15.22 15.68
C GLN A 25 -12.55 -14.18 16.07
N ARG A 26 -11.40 -14.13 15.39
CA ARG A 26 -10.36 -13.14 15.66
C ARG A 26 -10.77 -11.70 15.35
N GLN A 27 -11.65 -11.47 14.37
CA GLN A 27 -12.15 -10.13 14.06
C GLN A 27 -13.20 -9.63 15.08
N SER A 28 -14.01 -10.53 15.65
CA SER A 28 -15.02 -10.16 16.67
C SER A 28 -14.42 -9.74 18.02
N ALA A 29 -13.20 -10.18 18.35
CA ALA A 29 -12.53 -9.83 19.60
C ALA A 29 -11.99 -8.39 19.62
N LEU A 30 -11.73 -7.80 18.44
CA LEU A 30 -11.19 -6.44 18.31
C LEU A 30 -12.24 -5.33 18.46
N THR A 31 -13.54 -5.67 18.45
CA THR A 31 -14.64 -4.68 18.52
C THR A 31 -15.35 -4.64 19.88
N ARG A 32 -14.99 -5.52 20.82
CA ARG A 32 -15.58 -5.58 22.17
C ARG A 32 -14.62 -5.08 23.25
N GLY A 33 -14.37 -3.77 23.25
CA GLY A 33 -13.42 -3.16 24.18
C GLY A 33 -13.62 -1.67 24.43
N ALA A 34 -14.86 -1.20 24.53
CA ALA A 34 -15.13 0.16 25.02
C ALA A 34 -16.49 0.19 25.73
N ARG A 35 -16.48 -0.15 27.03
CA ARG A 35 -17.60 0.11 27.94
C ARG A 35 -17.18 1.22 28.88
N VAL A 36 -17.66 2.42 28.61
CA VAL A 36 -17.52 3.61 29.47
C VAL A 36 -18.24 3.33 30.79
N GLN A 37 -17.52 3.42 31.91
CA GLN A 37 -18.10 3.41 33.25
C GLN A 37 -18.36 4.86 33.68
N SER A 38 -19.61 5.15 34.05
CA SER A 38 -20.05 6.40 34.68
C SER A 38 -19.80 6.35 36.19
N ALA A 39 -19.26 7.43 36.76
CA ALA A 39 -19.08 7.61 38.21
C ALA A 39 -20.26 8.38 38.84
N PRO A 40 -20.58 8.15 40.14
CA PRO A 40 -21.69 8.84 40.83
C PRO A 40 -21.23 10.12 41.55
N PRO A 41 -22.15 11.01 41.96
CA PRO A 41 -21.80 12.28 42.61
C PRO A 41 -21.99 12.21 44.13
N VAL A 42 -21.03 12.73 44.92
CA VAL A 42 -21.30 13.14 46.32
C VAL A 42 -20.46 14.38 46.73
N ALA A 43 -21.21 15.39 47.14
CA ALA A 43 -21.04 16.51 48.09
C ALA A 43 -19.65 17.06 48.55
N ARG A 44 -19.53 18.38 48.33
CA ARG A 44 -19.05 19.50 49.19
C ARG A 44 -18.24 19.18 50.47
N SER A 45 -17.07 19.82 50.59
CA SER A 45 -16.60 20.53 51.80
C SER A 45 -15.44 21.50 51.49
N LEU A 46 -15.32 22.51 52.34
CA LEU A 46 -14.65 23.80 52.17
C LEU A 46 -13.11 23.80 52.33
N ALA A 47 -12.52 24.77 51.61
CA ALA A 47 -11.33 25.58 51.94
C ALA A 47 -9.97 24.88 52.14
N LEU A 48 -8.97 25.29 51.35
CA LEU A 48 -7.82 26.08 51.82
C LEU A 48 -6.92 26.49 50.63
N LEU A 49 -6.44 27.73 50.69
CA LEU A 49 -5.52 28.36 49.73
C LEU A 49 -4.17 27.63 49.66
N SER A 50 -3.68 27.34 48.45
CA SER A 50 -2.24 27.27 48.20
C SER A 50 -1.89 27.33 46.71
N LEU A 51 -1.18 28.42 46.36
CA LEU A 51 -0.23 28.62 45.26
C LEU A 51 -0.54 27.96 43.90
N SER A 52 -0.89 28.82 42.95
CA SER A 52 -0.77 28.64 41.52
C SER A 52 0.67 28.26 41.10
N ALA A 53 0.91 26.96 40.91
CA ALA A 53 2.03 26.47 40.12
C ALA A 53 1.58 26.42 38.66
N PHE A 54 2.05 27.38 37.86
CA PHE A 54 2.01 27.31 36.40
C PHE A 54 2.88 26.12 35.99
N ALA A 55 2.28 24.94 35.88
CA ALA A 55 2.93 23.82 35.22
C ALA A 55 3.05 24.18 33.74
N LEU A 56 4.20 24.75 33.35
CA LEU A 56 4.64 24.63 31.96
C LEU A 56 4.74 23.13 31.69
N ALA A 57 3.67 22.58 31.12
CA ALA A 57 3.77 21.35 30.37
C ALA A 57 4.72 21.66 29.21
N SER A 58 6.01 21.43 29.43
CA SER A 58 6.97 21.30 28.35
C SER A 58 6.47 20.14 27.50
N ALA A 59 5.70 20.47 26.47
CA ALA A 59 5.52 19.59 25.33
C ALA A 59 6.92 19.39 24.76
N SER A 60 7.58 18.35 25.26
CA SER A 60 8.79 17.81 24.68
C SER A 60 8.41 17.35 23.29
N CYS A 61 8.53 18.27 22.32
CA CYS A 61 8.60 17.92 20.92
C CYS A 61 10.00 17.32 20.70
N ALA A 62 10.23 16.15 21.28
CA ALA A 62 11.31 15.30 20.84
C ALA A 62 10.94 14.89 19.41
N PRO A 63 11.81 15.10 18.42
CA PRO A 63 11.54 14.62 17.08
C PRO A 63 11.41 13.09 17.14
N LYS A 64 10.19 12.57 16.96
CA LYS A 64 9.95 11.15 16.73
C LYS A 64 10.45 10.79 15.32
N LEU A 65 11.75 10.83 15.11
CA LEU A 65 12.35 10.04 14.05
C LEU A 65 12.82 8.76 14.73
N PRO A 66 12.33 7.57 14.33
CA PRO A 66 13.08 6.37 14.67
C PRO A 66 14.43 6.55 13.99
N MET A 67 15.49 6.70 14.76
CA MET A 67 16.85 6.59 14.23
C MET A 67 16.92 5.23 13.54
N GLU A 68 16.84 5.22 12.21
CA GLU A 68 16.98 4.01 11.42
C GLU A 68 18.33 3.39 11.77
N SER A 69 18.38 2.07 11.95
CA SER A 69 19.63 1.40 12.28
C SER A 69 20.65 1.61 11.17
N ALA A 70 21.94 1.49 11.52
CA ALA A 70 23.00 1.52 10.51
C ALA A 70 22.80 0.46 9.41
N GLY A 71 22.22 -0.70 9.75
CA GLY A 71 21.86 -1.74 8.80
C GLY A 71 20.76 -1.29 7.84
N ALA A 72 19.69 -0.67 8.36
CA ALA A 72 18.60 -0.15 7.54
C ALA A 72 19.06 0.97 6.59
N VAL A 73 19.92 1.89 7.07
CA VAL A 73 20.53 2.94 6.24
C VAL A 73 21.40 2.31 5.15
N LYS A 74 22.24 1.33 5.50
CA LYS A 74 23.09 0.65 4.52
C LYS A 74 22.27 -0.07 3.45
N ALA A 75 21.16 -0.70 3.82
CA ALA A 75 20.26 -1.33 2.87
C ALA A 75 19.62 -0.32 1.91
N GLU A 76 19.35 0.91 2.34
CA GLU A 76 18.86 1.98 1.45
C GLU A 76 19.92 2.43 0.46
N GLU A 77 21.18 2.57 0.89
CA GLU A 77 22.30 2.89 -0.02
C GLU A 77 22.42 1.84 -1.12
N LEU A 78 22.41 0.56 -0.75
CA LEU A 78 22.44 -0.55 -1.71
C LEU A 78 21.20 -0.59 -2.60
N TYR A 79 20.05 -0.20 -2.08
CA TYR A 79 18.81 -0.13 -2.87
C TYR A 79 18.87 0.94 -3.96
N ASN A 80 19.46 2.09 -3.65
CA ASN A 80 19.58 3.24 -4.55
C ASN A 80 20.71 3.09 -5.58
N ASP A 81 21.60 2.12 -5.42
CA ASP A 81 22.53 1.72 -6.45
C ASP A 81 21.82 0.82 -7.48
N ASN A 82 21.52 1.40 -8.65
CA ASN A 82 20.83 0.70 -9.74
C ASN A 82 21.64 -0.47 -10.32
N ALA A 83 22.96 -0.52 -10.09
CA ALA A 83 23.81 -1.64 -10.51
C ALA A 83 23.81 -2.79 -9.50
N PHE A 84 23.29 -2.57 -8.29
CA PHE A 84 23.29 -3.58 -7.24
C PHE A 84 22.21 -4.64 -7.48
N ASP A 85 22.61 -5.92 -7.39
CA ASP A 85 21.71 -7.03 -7.67
C ASP A 85 20.58 -7.14 -6.62
N ARG A 86 19.34 -7.24 -7.10
CA ARG A 86 18.15 -7.27 -6.23
C ARG A 86 18.05 -8.55 -5.39
N ARG A 87 18.59 -9.68 -5.88
CA ARG A 87 18.61 -10.94 -5.12
C ARG A 87 19.70 -10.91 -4.05
N GLU A 88 20.84 -10.29 -4.32
CA GLU A 88 21.88 -10.04 -3.32
C GLU A 88 21.36 -9.11 -2.21
N LEU A 89 20.63 -8.04 -2.57
CA LEU A 89 20.01 -7.14 -1.60
C LEU A 89 19.03 -7.89 -0.69
N LEU A 90 18.19 -8.75 -1.29
CA LEU A 90 17.26 -9.60 -0.53
C LEU A 90 18.01 -10.53 0.44
N SER A 91 19.13 -11.13 0.03
CA SER A 91 19.93 -11.99 0.91
C SER A 91 20.51 -11.21 2.09
N LYS A 92 21.12 -10.05 1.84
CA LYS A 92 21.67 -9.20 2.91
C LYS A 92 20.61 -8.74 3.89
N LEU A 93 19.43 -8.34 3.40
CA LEU A 93 18.31 -7.93 4.25
C LEU A 93 17.76 -9.11 5.09
N LYS A 94 17.78 -10.34 4.56
CA LYS A 94 17.45 -11.53 5.35
C LYS A 94 18.42 -11.75 6.49
N GLU A 95 19.73 -11.58 6.25
CA GLU A 95 20.76 -11.68 7.28
C GLU A 95 20.60 -10.58 8.36
N MET A 96 20.39 -9.33 7.93
CA MET A 96 20.14 -8.21 8.85
C MET A 96 18.89 -8.45 9.72
N HIS A 97 17.80 -8.95 9.13
CA HIS A 97 16.58 -9.26 9.86
C HIS A 97 16.77 -10.45 10.81
N ALA A 98 17.56 -11.46 10.43
CA ALA A 98 17.88 -12.56 11.33
C ALA A 98 18.70 -12.10 12.56
N ALA A 99 19.62 -11.15 12.37
CA ALA A 99 20.40 -10.57 13.46
C ALA A 99 19.57 -9.61 14.34
N HIS A 100 18.66 -8.86 13.73
CA HIS A 100 17.80 -7.88 14.40
C HIS A 100 16.33 -8.01 13.96
N PRO A 101 15.59 -9.00 14.52
CA PRO A 101 14.24 -9.32 14.07
C PRO A 101 13.22 -8.19 14.25
N ASP A 102 13.44 -7.30 15.22
CA ASP A 102 12.52 -6.22 15.56
C ASP A 102 12.92 -4.87 14.94
N ASP A 103 13.94 -4.85 14.08
CA ASP A 103 14.35 -3.65 13.36
C ASP A 103 13.32 -3.33 12.25
N VAL A 104 12.41 -2.42 12.58
CA VAL A 104 11.36 -1.96 11.67
C VAL A 104 11.93 -1.40 10.36
N GLY A 105 13.08 -0.72 10.41
CA GLY A 105 13.75 -0.14 9.24
C GLY A 105 14.23 -1.21 8.26
N VAL A 106 14.71 -2.34 8.78
CA VAL A 106 15.07 -3.53 8.00
C VAL A 106 13.82 -4.27 7.52
N ILE A 107 12.79 -4.42 8.36
CA ILE A 107 11.55 -5.16 8.03
C ILE A 107 10.92 -4.64 6.74
N TRP A 108 10.62 -3.33 6.65
CA TRP A 108 9.91 -2.83 5.46
C TRP A 108 10.81 -2.84 4.21
N ARG A 109 12.14 -2.69 4.37
CA ARG A 109 13.11 -2.79 3.26
C ARG A 109 13.24 -4.23 2.77
N LEU A 110 13.24 -5.20 3.67
CA LEU A 110 13.20 -6.63 3.35
C LEU A 110 11.92 -6.99 2.60
N THR A 111 10.78 -6.46 3.03
CA THR A 111 9.50 -6.59 2.31
C THR A 111 9.60 -6.02 0.89
N ARG A 112 10.17 -4.81 0.73
CA ARG A 112 10.42 -4.19 -0.59
C ARG A 112 11.31 -5.07 -1.46
N ALA A 113 12.45 -5.52 -0.94
CA ALA A 113 13.39 -6.35 -1.70
C ALA A 113 12.75 -7.69 -2.13
N ALA A 114 11.95 -8.31 -1.27
CA ALA A 114 11.22 -9.52 -1.62
C ALA A 114 10.19 -9.26 -2.74
N TYR A 115 9.47 -8.14 -2.66
CA TYR A 115 8.54 -7.71 -3.71
C TYR A 115 9.25 -7.43 -5.04
N ASP A 116 10.39 -6.76 -5.02
CA ASP A 116 11.15 -6.43 -6.23
C ASP A 116 11.67 -7.70 -6.91
N VAL A 117 12.28 -8.62 -6.14
CA VAL A 117 12.72 -9.92 -6.66
C VAL A 117 11.53 -10.71 -7.22
N SER A 118 10.36 -10.66 -6.58
CA SER A 118 9.14 -11.32 -7.06
C SER A 118 8.69 -10.81 -8.45
N ASN A 119 9.04 -9.59 -8.82
CA ASN A 119 8.63 -8.95 -10.07
C ASN A 119 9.71 -8.92 -11.16
N LEU A 120 10.90 -9.47 -10.92
CA LEU A 120 11.91 -9.63 -11.97
C LEU A 120 11.42 -10.58 -13.07
N LYS A 121 11.74 -10.28 -14.34
CA LYS A 121 11.43 -11.17 -15.47
C LYS A 121 11.96 -12.60 -15.30
N ALA A 122 13.10 -12.75 -14.63
CA ALA A 122 13.74 -14.04 -14.39
C ALA A 122 13.11 -14.88 -13.25
N THR A 123 12.21 -14.31 -12.46
CA THR A 123 11.60 -14.99 -11.30
C THR A 123 10.44 -15.87 -11.75
N SER A 124 10.43 -17.13 -11.30
CA SER A 124 9.39 -18.10 -11.66
C SER A 124 8.05 -17.76 -10.99
N ALA A 125 6.95 -18.30 -11.53
CA ALA A 125 5.62 -18.06 -10.96
C ALA A 125 5.48 -18.60 -9.52
N ASP A 126 6.11 -19.76 -9.24
CA ASP A 126 6.09 -20.38 -7.92
C ASP A 126 6.93 -19.56 -6.93
N GLU A 127 8.15 -19.16 -7.32
CA GLU A 127 9.01 -18.30 -6.48
C GLU A 127 8.35 -16.94 -6.21
N LYS A 128 7.69 -16.35 -7.22
CA LYS A 128 6.95 -15.09 -7.05
C LYS A 128 5.87 -15.23 -5.96
N LYS A 129 5.13 -16.34 -5.97
CA LYS A 129 4.11 -16.62 -4.96
C LYS A 129 4.75 -16.75 -3.58
N GLU A 130 5.80 -17.56 -3.45
CA GLU A 130 6.52 -17.75 -2.19
C GLU A 130 7.05 -16.43 -1.61
N LEU A 131 7.70 -15.61 -2.43
CA LEU A 131 8.21 -14.30 -2.03
C LEU A 131 7.09 -13.34 -1.61
N THR A 132 5.93 -13.39 -2.27
CA THR A 132 4.77 -12.54 -1.90
C THR A 132 4.24 -12.91 -0.50
N TYR A 133 4.08 -14.20 -0.21
CA TYR A 133 3.64 -14.66 1.11
C TYR A 133 4.72 -14.47 2.19
N TYR A 134 5.99 -14.64 1.84
CA TYR A 134 7.11 -14.29 2.71
C TYR A 134 7.09 -12.81 3.09
N ALA A 135 6.95 -11.92 2.11
CA ALA A 135 6.88 -10.48 2.31
C ALA A 135 5.70 -10.10 3.22
N ARG A 136 4.56 -10.80 3.11
CA ARG A 136 3.39 -10.63 3.99
C ARG A 136 3.73 -10.93 5.43
N ASP A 137 4.38 -12.06 5.68
CA ASP A 137 4.70 -12.50 7.04
C ASP A 137 5.72 -11.55 7.69
N VAL A 138 6.69 -11.06 6.91
CA VAL A 138 7.66 -10.05 7.37
C VAL A 138 6.96 -8.73 7.72
N ILE A 139 6.15 -8.18 6.81
CA ILE A 139 5.55 -6.86 7.03
C ILE A 139 4.45 -6.86 8.10
N GLN A 140 3.78 -8.01 8.28
CA GLN A 140 2.81 -8.18 9.37
C GLN A 140 3.47 -8.03 10.74
N LYS A 141 4.68 -8.57 10.96
CA LYS A 141 5.44 -8.33 12.19
C LYS A 141 5.74 -6.86 12.40
N GLY A 142 6.05 -6.13 11.32
CA GLY A 142 6.23 -4.67 11.38
C GLY A 142 5.02 -3.93 11.95
N LEU A 143 3.80 -4.35 11.59
CA LEU A 143 2.56 -3.78 12.13
C LEU A 143 2.28 -4.15 13.59
N GLU A 144 2.81 -5.29 14.06
CA GLU A 144 2.75 -5.69 15.46
C GLU A 144 3.68 -4.84 16.32
N LEU A 145 4.81 -4.38 15.75
CA LEU A 145 5.80 -3.55 16.43
C LEU A 145 5.46 -2.05 16.42
N THR A 146 4.86 -1.54 15.35
CA THR A 146 4.55 -0.10 15.24
C THR A 146 3.36 0.20 14.33
N LYS A 147 2.67 1.31 14.64
CA LYS A 147 1.61 1.91 13.81
C LYS A 147 1.96 3.32 13.32
N ASP A 148 3.18 3.76 13.59
CA ASP A 148 3.61 5.15 13.37
C ASP A 148 4.63 5.28 12.22
N VAL A 149 4.90 4.20 11.49
CA VAL A 149 5.84 4.20 10.34
C VAL A 149 5.07 4.07 9.02
N ALA A 150 5.03 5.15 8.24
CA ALA A 150 4.32 5.20 6.97
C ALA A 150 4.73 4.09 5.99
N ALA A 151 6.03 3.75 5.94
CA ALA A 151 6.56 2.71 5.06
C ALA A 151 5.97 1.33 5.37
N VAL A 152 5.73 1.01 6.66
CA VAL A 152 5.13 -0.26 7.06
C VAL A 152 3.70 -0.36 6.51
N HIS A 153 2.92 0.70 6.66
CA HIS A 153 1.55 0.77 6.13
C HIS A 153 1.51 0.69 4.59
N ASN A 154 2.39 1.43 3.91
CA ASN A 154 2.51 1.39 2.45
C ASN A 154 2.81 -0.01 1.94
N TRP A 155 3.85 -0.64 2.46
CA TRP A 155 4.28 -1.97 2.04
C TRP A 155 3.27 -3.04 2.43
N TYR A 156 2.61 -2.93 3.57
CA TYR A 156 1.52 -3.85 3.93
C TYR A 156 0.41 -3.81 2.87
N GLY A 157 -0.06 -2.62 2.47
CA GLY A 157 -1.07 -2.47 1.44
C GLY A 157 -0.61 -2.98 0.06
N ILE A 158 0.65 -2.74 -0.32
CA ILE A 158 1.23 -3.25 -1.58
C ILE A 158 1.21 -4.78 -1.59
N ILE A 159 1.75 -5.42 -0.54
CA ILE A 159 1.81 -6.88 -0.47
C ILE A 159 0.41 -7.49 -0.40
N LEU A 160 -0.50 -6.90 0.38
CA LEU A 160 -1.88 -7.39 0.47
C LEU A 160 -2.61 -7.27 -0.86
N SER A 161 -2.31 -6.24 -1.66
CA SER A 161 -2.80 -6.13 -3.04
C SER A 161 -2.25 -7.25 -3.93
N SER A 162 -0.96 -7.58 -3.82
CA SER A 162 -0.34 -8.65 -4.61
C SER A 162 -0.85 -10.06 -4.25
N ILE A 163 -1.23 -10.28 -3.00
CA ILE A 163 -1.88 -11.53 -2.58
C ILE A 163 -3.20 -11.76 -3.33
N GLY A 164 -3.87 -10.68 -3.74
CA GLY A 164 -5.10 -10.75 -4.53
C GLY A 164 -4.96 -11.53 -5.84
N ASP A 165 -3.76 -11.57 -6.42
CA ASP A 165 -3.46 -12.33 -7.63
C ASP A 165 -3.55 -13.87 -7.41
N TYR A 166 -3.47 -14.32 -6.15
CA TYR A 166 -3.46 -15.73 -5.76
C TYR A 166 -4.73 -16.20 -5.05
N GLU A 167 -5.37 -15.32 -4.27
CA GLU A 167 -6.55 -15.65 -3.46
C GLU A 167 -7.89 -15.40 -4.20
N GLY A 168 -7.82 -14.74 -5.36
CA GLY A 168 -8.97 -14.49 -6.23
C GLY A 168 -9.82 -13.29 -5.82
N SER A 169 -10.76 -12.94 -6.70
CA SER A 169 -11.49 -11.66 -6.66
C SER A 169 -12.24 -11.38 -5.36
N LYS A 170 -12.81 -12.40 -4.71
CA LYS A 170 -13.52 -12.24 -3.43
C LYS A 170 -12.60 -11.73 -2.32
N VAL A 171 -11.41 -12.34 -2.20
CA VAL A 171 -10.43 -11.93 -1.20
C VAL A 171 -9.83 -10.57 -1.56
N SER A 172 -9.57 -10.30 -2.84
CA SER A 172 -9.11 -8.99 -3.30
C SER A 172 -10.08 -7.87 -2.95
N ILE A 173 -11.39 -8.10 -3.12
CA ILE A 173 -12.42 -7.12 -2.75
C ILE A 173 -12.47 -6.92 -1.23
N ALA A 174 -12.42 -7.99 -0.44
CA ALA A 174 -12.38 -7.89 1.03
C ALA A 174 -11.16 -7.08 1.51
N ASN A 175 -9.99 -7.41 0.95
CA ASN A 175 -8.73 -6.76 1.28
C ASN A 175 -8.68 -5.29 0.83
N SER A 176 -9.47 -4.89 -0.17
CA SER A 176 -9.45 -3.52 -0.71
C SER A 176 -9.72 -2.46 0.37
N TYR A 177 -10.58 -2.76 1.35
CA TYR A 177 -10.86 -1.87 2.49
C TYR A 177 -9.65 -1.71 3.40
N VAL A 178 -9.02 -2.83 3.73
CA VAL A 178 -7.82 -2.86 4.58
C VAL A 178 -6.68 -2.11 3.89
N ILE A 179 -6.47 -2.38 2.60
CA ILE A 179 -5.46 -1.72 1.77
C ILE A 179 -5.66 -0.21 1.78
N LYS A 180 -6.88 0.29 1.52
CA LYS A 180 -7.18 1.73 1.54
C LYS A 180 -6.86 2.34 2.91
N SER A 181 -7.35 1.71 3.98
CA SER A 181 -7.13 2.20 5.36
C SER A 181 -5.64 2.30 5.70
N HIS A 182 -4.82 1.32 5.29
CA HIS A 182 -3.38 1.40 5.49
C HIS A 182 -2.74 2.53 4.67
N TRP A 183 -3.13 2.72 3.40
CA TRP A 183 -2.59 3.83 2.60
C TRP A 183 -3.04 5.20 3.07
N GLU A 184 -4.29 5.37 3.52
CA GLU A 184 -4.73 6.59 4.19
C GLU A 184 -3.91 6.86 5.45
N LYS A 185 -3.66 5.83 6.27
CA LYS A 185 -2.78 5.97 7.44
C LYS A 185 -1.35 6.34 7.05
N ALA A 186 -0.83 5.81 5.95
CA ALA A 186 0.48 6.18 5.45
C ALA A 186 0.54 7.64 4.98
N VAL A 187 -0.54 8.18 4.40
CA VAL A 187 -0.67 9.62 4.08
C VAL A 187 -0.69 10.46 5.36
N GLU A 188 -1.43 10.05 6.39
CA GLU A 188 -1.42 10.78 7.67
C GLU A 188 -0.01 10.88 8.28
N LEU A 189 0.77 9.80 8.18
CA LEU A 189 2.12 9.70 8.75
C LEU A 189 3.19 10.36 7.87
N ASN A 190 3.01 10.37 6.55
CA ASN A 190 3.92 10.99 5.59
C ASN A 190 3.12 11.62 4.42
N PRO A 191 2.60 12.84 4.63
CA PRO A 191 1.67 13.48 3.68
C PRO A 191 2.33 14.00 2.41
N SER A 192 3.65 13.93 2.29
CA SER A 192 4.39 14.33 1.09
C SER A 192 4.91 13.14 0.28
N ASN A 193 4.51 11.90 0.59
CA ASN A 193 4.98 10.73 -0.12
C ASN A 193 4.23 10.54 -1.46
N PRO A 194 4.85 10.82 -2.62
CA PRO A 194 4.18 10.70 -3.91
C PRO A 194 3.68 9.27 -4.18
N THR A 195 4.38 8.25 -3.70
CA THR A 195 4.04 6.84 -3.92
C THR A 195 2.69 6.47 -3.29
N THR A 196 2.41 6.96 -2.08
CA THR A 196 1.13 6.63 -1.40
C THR A 196 -0.06 7.21 -2.16
N TYR A 197 0.05 8.45 -2.64
CA TYR A 197 -0.98 9.07 -3.49
C TYR A 197 -1.17 8.29 -4.81
N TYR A 198 -0.09 7.83 -5.43
CA TYR A 198 -0.19 6.98 -6.62
C TYR A 198 -0.93 5.66 -6.34
N LEU A 199 -0.67 5.02 -5.19
CA LEU A 199 -1.36 3.79 -4.78
C LEU A 199 -2.85 4.02 -4.53
N LEU A 200 -3.23 5.11 -3.86
CA LEU A 200 -4.63 5.51 -3.68
C LEU A 200 -5.31 5.78 -5.03
N GLY A 201 -4.64 6.46 -5.96
CA GLY A 201 -5.14 6.66 -7.32
C GLY A 201 -5.42 5.34 -8.03
N ARG A 202 -4.50 4.37 -7.93
CA ARG A 202 -4.70 3.01 -8.47
C ARG A 202 -5.86 2.28 -7.82
N TRP A 203 -6.02 2.42 -6.50
CA TRP A 203 -7.16 1.86 -5.77
C TRP A 203 -8.48 2.42 -6.33
N CYS A 204 -8.57 3.75 -6.49
CA CYS A 204 -9.76 4.40 -7.03
C CYS A 204 -10.11 3.89 -8.43
N ILE A 205 -9.11 3.72 -9.31
CA ILE A 205 -9.32 3.13 -10.65
C ILE A 205 -9.85 1.72 -10.55
N ALA A 206 -9.26 0.87 -9.71
CA ALA A 206 -9.69 -0.52 -9.56
C ALA A 206 -11.14 -0.60 -9.06
N ILE A 207 -11.54 0.27 -8.14
CA ILE A 207 -12.90 0.35 -7.63
C ILE A 207 -13.86 0.94 -8.68
N ALA A 208 -13.46 1.96 -9.44
CA ALA A 208 -14.26 2.53 -10.52
C ALA A 208 -14.50 1.52 -11.66
N ASP A 209 -13.50 0.67 -11.94
CA ASP A 209 -13.53 -0.36 -12.99
C ASP A 209 -14.42 -1.57 -12.65
N LEU A 210 -14.86 -1.73 -11.40
CA LEU A 210 -15.75 -2.82 -11.01
C LEU A 210 -17.04 -2.80 -11.84
N SER A 211 -17.30 -3.91 -12.53
CA SER A 211 -18.54 -4.13 -13.27
C SER A 211 -19.73 -4.20 -12.32
N TRP A 212 -20.94 -3.98 -12.86
CA TRP A 212 -22.18 -4.12 -12.10
C TRP A 212 -22.33 -5.51 -11.44
N LEU A 213 -21.88 -6.57 -12.12
CA LEU A 213 -21.89 -7.92 -11.58
C LEU A 213 -20.91 -8.08 -10.40
N GLU A 214 -19.70 -7.55 -10.51
CA GLU A 214 -18.71 -7.56 -9.43
C GLU A 214 -19.18 -6.75 -8.22
N ARG A 215 -19.80 -5.58 -8.45
CA ARG A 215 -20.40 -4.77 -7.37
C ARG A 215 -21.52 -5.50 -6.65
N LYS A 216 -22.39 -6.20 -7.38
CA LYS A 216 -23.44 -7.04 -6.78
C LYS A 216 -22.87 -8.19 -5.97
N ALA A 217 -21.86 -8.89 -6.51
CA ALA A 217 -21.21 -9.99 -5.80
C ALA A 217 -20.52 -9.49 -4.52
N ALA A 218 -19.84 -8.35 -4.59
CA ALA A 218 -19.24 -7.69 -3.43
C ALA A 218 -20.30 -7.29 -2.40
N ALA A 219 -21.43 -6.75 -2.83
CA ALA A 219 -22.51 -6.33 -1.92
C ALA A 219 -23.11 -7.51 -1.15
N VAL A 220 -23.34 -8.64 -1.82
CA VAL A 220 -23.87 -9.86 -1.19
C VAL A 220 -22.91 -10.40 -0.12
N LEU A 221 -21.60 -10.31 -0.34
CA LEU A 221 -20.59 -10.85 0.56
C LEU A 221 -20.20 -9.90 1.69
N PHE A 222 -20.16 -8.60 1.42
CA PHE A 222 -19.53 -7.59 2.28
C PHE A 222 -20.45 -6.42 2.66
N GLY A 223 -21.73 -6.46 2.25
CA GLY A 223 -22.70 -5.40 2.52
C GLY A 223 -22.68 -4.32 1.44
N SER A 224 -22.09 -3.16 1.72
CA SER A 224 -21.90 -2.13 0.69
C SER A 224 -20.53 -2.34 0.04
N PRO A 225 -20.41 -2.40 -1.30
CA PRO A 225 -19.11 -2.45 -1.97
C PRO A 225 -18.39 -1.10 -1.86
N PRO A 226 -17.05 -1.06 -2.01
CA PRO A 226 -16.36 0.22 -2.01
C PRO A 226 -16.80 1.02 -3.24
N GLU A 227 -16.94 2.32 -3.06
CA GLU A 227 -17.26 3.26 -4.13
C GLU A 227 -16.11 4.22 -4.33
N SER A 228 -15.85 4.55 -5.59
CA SER A 228 -14.83 5.50 -6.03
C SER A 228 -15.09 5.88 -7.49
N SER A 229 -14.35 6.87 -7.99
CA SER A 229 -14.51 7.40 -9.34
C SER A 229 -13.17 7.68 -10.02
N TYR A 230 -13.21 7.86 -11.33
CA TYR A 230 -12.06 8.34 -12.08
C TYR A 230 -11.63 9.76 -11.68
N ASP A 231 -12.55 10.60 -11.19
CA ASP A 231 -12.21 11.94 -10.70
C ASP A 231 -11.44 11.89 -9.38
N GLU A 232 -11.86 11.01 -8.46
CA GLU A 232 -11.11 10.75 -7.23
C GLU A 232 -9.73 10.17 -7.54
N ALA A 233 -9.64 9.25 -8.50
CA ALA A 233 -8.38 8.72 -8.98
C ALA A 233 -7.44 9.82 -9.51
N LEU A 234 -7.95 10.71 -10.36
CA LEU A 234 -7.17 11.85 -10.88
C LEU A 234 -6.71 12.78 -9.77
N SER A 235 -7.57 13.08 -8.79
CA SER A 235 -7.20 13.91 -7.64
C SER A 235 -5.96 13.34 -6.92
N PHE A 236 -5.94 12.04 -6.62
CA PHE A 236 -4.79 11.41 -5.99
C PHE A 236 -3.56 11.34 -6.91
N LEU A 237 -3.74 10.99 -8.19
CA LEU A 237 -2.61 10.87 -9.13
C LEU A 237 -1.95 12.23 -9.43
N LEU A 238 -2.74 13.29 -9.58
CA LEU A 238 -2.23 14.64 -9.76
C LEU A 238 -1.54 15.14 -8.49
N LYS A 239 -2.03 14.78 -7.31
CA LYS A 239 -1.33 15.07 -6.05
C LYS A 239 0.01 14.34 -5.96
N SER A 240 0.06 13.09 -6.42
CA SER A 240 1.32 12.34 -6.53
C SER A 240 2.31 13.03 -7.49
N GLU A 241 1.82 13.57 -8.61
CA GLU A 241 2.63 14.33 -9.57
C GLU A 241 3.13 15.65 -8.97
N GLU A 242 2.30 16.37 -8.21
CA GLU A 242 2.69 17.62 -7.53
C GLU A 242 3.90 17.43 -6.62
N PHE A 243 3.97 16.30 -5.90
CA PHE A 243 5.08 16.02 -4.98
C PHE A 243 6.38 15.57 -5.65
N ALA A 244 6.31 15.06 -6.88
CA ALA A 244 7.49 14.58 -7.61
C ALA A 244 7.28 14.77 -9.11
N PRO A 245 7.31 16.01 -9.63
CA PRO A 245 6.94 16.30 -11.00
C PRO A 245 7.90 15.65 -11.99
N ASP A 246 7.36 15.17 -13.13
CA ASP A 246 8.12 14.70 -14.30
C ASP A 246 9.13 13.57 -14.02
N SER A 247 8.98 12.87 -12.89
CA SER A 247 9.97 11.89 -12.43
C SER A 247 9.54 10.44 -12.67
N TRP A 248 8.24 10.17 -12.84
CA TRP A 248 7.71 8.80 -12.87
C TRP A 248 6.83 8.56 -14.09
N LYS A 249 7.42 7.92 -15.10
CA LYS A 249 6.77 7.61 -16.39
C LYS A 249 5.44 6.88 -16.23
N LYS A 250 5.42 5.87 -15.36
CA LYS A 250 4.23 5.04 -15.10
C LYS A 250 3.07 5.86 -14.52
N ARG A 251 3.36 6.85 -13.67
CA ARG A 251 2.33 7.74 -13.14
C ARG A 251 1.73 8.62 -14.23
N SER A 252 2.54 9.26 -15.06
CA SER A 252 2.06 10.06 -16.20
C SER A 252 1.22 9.24 -17.18
N LEU A 253 1.67 8.01 -17.49
CA LEU A 253 0.90 7.07 -18.30
C LEU A 253 -0.45 6.72 -17.65
N LEU A 254 -0.46 6.45 -16.34
CA LEU A 254 -1.70 6.10 -15.64
C LEU A 254 -2.69 7.27 -15.66
N ILE A 255 -2.23 8.50 -15.46
CA ILE A 255 -3.07 9.71 -15.59
C ILE A 255 -3.69 9.80 -16.98
N ALA A 256 -2.88 9.59 -18.04
CA ALA A 256 -3.38 9.56 -19.42
C ALA A 256 -4.46 8.50 -19.64
N GLN A 257 -4.28 7.29 -19.09
CA GLN A 257 -5.26 6.20 -19.19
C GLN A 257 -6.58 6.55 -18.48
N VAL A 258 -6.53 7.29 -17.37
CA VAL A 258 -7.75 7.75 -16.68
C VAL A 258 -8.49 8.81 -17.51
N TYR A 259 -7.79 9.77 -18.10
CA TYR A 259 -8.40 10.73 -19.03
C TYR A 259 -9.01 10.04 -20.26
N GLN A 260 -8.33 9.02 -20.81
CA GLN A 260 -8.89 8.19 -21.88
C GLN A 260 -10.20 7.50 -21.46
N LYS A 261 -10.24 6.91 -20.25
CA LYS A 261 -11.46 6.28 -19.70
C LYS A 261 -12.59 7.29 -19.52
N LYS A 262 -12.27 8.54 -19.20
CA LYS A 262 -13.20 9.67 -19.16
C LYS A 262 -13.56 10.25 -20.53
N LYS A 263 -12.98 9.71 -21.62
CA LYS A 263 -13.13 10.18 -23.00
C LYS A 263 -12.62 11.60 -23.26
N ASP A 264 -11.78 12.11 -22.37
CA ASP A 264 -11.03 13.35 -22.60
C ASP A 264 -9.73 13.01 -23.33
N TYR A 265 -9.85 12.83 -24.64
CA TYR A 265 -8.73 12.41 -25.48
C TYR A 265 -7.66 13.51 -25.65
N GLY A 266 -8.06 14.79 -25.56
CA GLY A 266 -7.14 15.92 -25.63
C GLY A 266 -6.16 15.89 -24.46
N THR A 267 -6.70 15.92 -23.24
CA THR A 267 -5.88 15.85 -22.02
C THR A 267 -5.13 14.52 -21.92
N ALA A 268 -5.75 13.40 -22.34
CA ALA A 268 -5.05 12.12 -22.39
C ALA A 268 -3.78 12.19 -23.26
N LYS A 269 -3.85 12.82 -24.44
CA LYS A 269 -2.72 12.96 -25.36
C LYS A 269 -1.60 13.80 -24.76
N GLU A 270 -1.93 14.88 -24.07
CA GLU A 270 -0.94 15.71 -23.34
C GLU A 270 -0.17 14.88 -22.31
N TRP A 271 -0.88 14.08 -21.50
CA TRP A 271 -0.25 13.23 -20.50
C TRP A 271 0.54 12.06 -21.10
N VAL A 272 0.12 11.50 -22.24
CA VAL A 272 0.93 10.51 -22.96
C VAL A 272 2.24 11.13 -23.44
N ASN A 273 2.20 12.33 -24.01
CA ASN A 273 3.42 13.04 -24.44
C ASN A 273 4.33 13.34 -23.23
N LYS A 274 3.75 13.76 -22.10
CA LYS A 274 4.48 13.94 -20.84
C LYS A 274 5.15 12.63 -20.39
N ALA A 275 4.43 11.51 -20.43
CA ALA A 275 5.00 10.20 -20.11
C ALA A 275 6.16 9.83 -21.05
N LEU A 276 6.04 10.07 -22.36
CA LEU A 276 7.08 9.77 -23.35
C LEU A 276 8.32 10.66 -23.22
N ALA A 277 8.17 11.90 -22.74
CA ALA A 277 9.27 12.83 -22.51
C ALA A 277 10.18 12.44 -21.33
N ILE A 278 9.67 11.67 -20.37
CA ILE A 278 10.46 11.17 -19.23
C ILE A 278 11.51 10.16 -19.76
N PRO A 279 12.79 10.19 -19.35
CA PRO A 279 13.77 9.21 -19.78
C PRO A 279 13.40 7.76 -19.38
N VAL A 280 14.00 6.78 -20.06
CA VAL A 280 13.92 5.36 -19.67
C VAL A 280 15.16 5.05 -18.84
N GLY A 281 14.98 4.78 -17.55
CA GLY A 281 16.09 4.48 -16.63
C GLY A 281 16.12 3.02 -16.15
N VAL A 282 14.95 2.42 -15.97
CA VAL A 282 14.79 1.04 -15.48
C VAL A 282 13.84 0.23 -16.36
N GLU A 283 13.84 -1.09 -16.18
CA GLU A 283 12.95 -2.01 -16.92
C GLU A 283 11.46 -1.64 -16.83
N GLU A 284 11.00 -1.10 -15.69
CA GLU A 284 9.62 -0.62 -15.57
C GLU A 284 9.31 0.55 -16.53
N ASP A 285 10.29 1.42 -16.78
CA ASP A 285 10.12 2.55 -17.68
C ASP A 285 10.03 2.11 -19.14
N GLU A 286 10.74 1.05 -19.53
CA GLU A 286 10.64 0.47 -20.89
C GLU A 286 9.20 0.02 -21.17
N ILE A 287 8.62 -0.74 -20.23
CA ILE A 287 7.24 -1.23 -20.33
C ILE A 287 6.26 -0.06 -20.42
N ALA A 288 6.40 0.93 -19.53
CA ALA A 288 5.54 2.11 -19.55
C ALA A 288 5.73 2.95 -20.83
N HIS A 289 6.94 2.99 -21.40
CA HIS A 289 7.21 3.71 -22.65
C HIS A 289 6.51 3.04 -23.83
N GLU A 290 6.60 1.71 -23.94
CA GLU A 290 5.90 0.94 -24.98
C GLU A 290 4.38 1.12 -24.87
N GLU A 291 3.83 1.06 -23.65
CA GLU A 291 2.41 1.27 -23.41
C GLU A 291 1.96 2.70 -23.75
N ALA A 292 2.76 3.71 -23.41
CA ALA A 292 2.50 5.11 -23.76
C ALA A 292 2.51 5.31 -25.28
N ALA A 293 3.51 4.77 -25.99
CA ALA A 293 3.60 4.86 -27.45
C ALA A 293 2.43 4.13 -28.13
N ALA A 294 2.01 2.98 -27.60
CA ALA A 294 0.85 2.24 -28.09
C ALA A 294 -0.47 2.97 -27.81
N LEU A 295 -0.59 3.67 -26.68
CA LEU A 295 -1.74 4.49 -26.35
C LEU A 295 -1.84 5.72 -27.26
N LEU A 296 -0.72 6.40 -27.54
CA LEU A 296 -0.68 7.57 -28.43
C LEU A 296 -1.24 7.26 -29.82
N LYS A 297 -0.99 6.07 -30.36
CA LYS A 297 -1.49 5.63 -31.67
C LYS A 297 -3.01 5.41 -31.69
N LYS A 298 -3.65 5.31 -30.53
CA LYS A 298 -5.09 5.05 -30.38
C LYS A 298 -5.90 6.29 -30.00
N LEU A 299 -5.23 7.37 -29.61
CA LEU A 299 -5.80 8.67 -29.23
C LEU A 299 -5.84 9.59 -30.45
#